data_AF-A0A8T2I2N0-F1
#
_entry.id   AF-A0A8T2I2N0-F1
#
_cell.length_a   1.000
_cell.length_b   1.000
_cell.length_c   1.000
_cell.angle_alpha   90.00
_cell.angle_beta   90.00
_cell.angle_gamma   90.00
#
_symmetry.space_group_name_H-M   'P 1'
#
loop_
_entity.id
_entity.type
_entity.pdbx_description
1 polymer ?
#
loop_
_entity_poly.entity_id
_entity_poly.type
_entity_poly.pdbx_seq_one_letter_code
_entity_poly.pdbx_strand_id
1 'polypeptide(L)'
;MCGPMVSMALLGLSMFAVFFLSLLATLISHDYPYAGEWFEVKGEPGHPPPPLHEQREGAVAALWSTVAMYAALGVVSGISVCTHRVRGTL
;
A
#
# COMPACT_ATOMS: atom_id res chain seq x y z
N MET A 1 16.38 -2.91 18.56
CA MET A 1 15.79 -4.14 17.97
C MET A 1 14.33 -4.18 18.37
N CYS A 2 13.39 -4.01 17.44
CA CYS A 2 11.98 -4.25 17.71
C CYS A 2 11.81 -5.74 18.00
N GLY A 3 11.25 -6.10 19.17
CA GLY A 3 11.16 -7.50 19.60
C GLY A 3 10.42 -8.41 18.61
N PRO A 4 10.51 -9.73 18.77
CA PRO A 4 9.94 -10.71 17.84
C PRO A 4 8.43 -10.55 17.65
N MET A 5 7.68 -10.15 18.69
CA MET A 5 6.25 -9.84 18.58
C MET A 5 5.96 -8.63 17.68
N VAL A 6 6.76 -7.57 17.78
CA VAL A 6 6.60 -6.36 16.96
C VAL A 6 6.96 -6.65 15.50
N SER A 7 8.01 -7.43 15.26
CA SER A 7 8.40 -7.84 13.90
C SER A 7 7.34 -8.72 13.22
N MET A 8 6.67 -9.63 13.97
CA MET A 8 5.56 -10.42 13.42
C MET A 8 4.32 -9.58 13.12
N ALA A 9 3.95 -8.65 14.00
CA ALA A 9 2.83 -7.74 13.76
C ALA A 9 3.07 -6.83 12.53
N LEU A 10 4.29 -6.30 12.39
CA LEU A 10 4.69 -5.50 11.23
C LEU A 10 4.68 -6.31 9.93
N LEU A 11 5.13 -7.56 9.96
CA LEU A 11 5.08 -8.45 8.81
C LEU A 11 3.63 -8.72 8.39
N GLY A 12 2.75 -9.04 9.34
CA GLY A 12 1.32 -9.26 9.07
C GLY A 12 0.64 -8.03 8.48
N LEU A 13 0.87 -6.85 9.08
CA LEU A 13 0.35 -5.57 8.57
C LEU A 13 0.86 -5.29 7.16
N SER A 14 2.15 -5.52 6.90
CA SER A 14 2.77 -5.26 5.59
C SER A 14 2.19 -6.19 4.51
N MET A 15 1.99 -7.47 4.81
CA MET A 15 1.37 -8.41 3.88
C MET A 15 -0.09 -8.04 3.56
N PHE A 16 -0.85 -7.67 4.59
CA PHE A 16 -2.23 -7.20 4.40
C PHE A 16 -2.27 -5.91 3.56
N ALA A 17 -1.42 -4.93 3.87
CA ALA A 17 -1.34 -3.67 3.15
C ALA A 17 -0.95 -3.88 1.69
N VAL A 18 0.06 -4.71 1.39
CA VAL A 18 0.44 -5.05 0.01
C VAL A 18 -0.74 -5.65 -0.75
N PHE A 19 -1.43 -6.64 -0.17
CA PHE A 19 -2.57 -7.28 -0.82
C PHE A 19 -3.71 -6.29 -1.08
N PHE A 20 -4.15 -5.56 -0.05
CA PHE A 20 -5.29 -4.67 -0.14
C PHE A 20 -5.03 -3.47 -1.07
N LEU A 21 -3.86 -2.85 -0.97
CA LEU A 21 -3.49 -1.72 -1.82
C LEU A 21 -3.27 -2.14 -3.28
N SER A 22 -2.72 -3.33 -3.53
CA SER A 22 -2.60 -3.86 -4.89
C SER A 22 -3.98 -4.14 -5.51
N LEU A 23 -4.91 -4.71 -4.73
CA LEU A 23 -6.28 -4.93 -5.17
C LEU A 23 -6.97 -3.60 -5.49
N LEU A 24 -6.83 -2.60 -4.61
CA LEU A 24 -7.41 -1.27 -4.82
C LEU A 24 -6.82 -0.57 -6.05
N ALA A 25 -5.50 -0.63 -6.24
CA ALA A 25 -4.83 -0.07 -7.41
C ALA A 25 -5.34 -0.71 -8.70
N THR A 26 -5.52 -2.03 -8.69
CA THR A 26 -6.04 -2.80 -9.83
C THR A 26 -7.50 -2.45 -10.14
N LEU A 27 -8.34 -2.29 -9.12
CA LEU A 27 -9.74 -1.88 -9.29
C LEU A 27 -9.84 -0.47 -9.90
N ILE A 28 -9.01 0.47 -9.44
CA ILE A 28 -8.99 1.83 -9.97
C ILE A 28 -8.45 1.85 -11.40
N SER A 29 -7.40 1.08 -11.71
CA SER A 29 -6.84 1.01 -13.07
C SER A 29 -7.77 0.36 -14.10
N HIS A 30 -8.74 -0.45 -13.65
CA HIS A 30 -9.76 -1.08 -14.49
C HIS A 30 -11.10 -0.33 -14.49
N ASP A 31 -11.09 0.95 -14.11
CA ASP A 31 -12.27 1.81 -14.09
C ASP A 31 -13.47 1.25 -13.30
N TYR A 32 -13.21 0.51 -12.22
CA TYR A 32 -14.25 -0.13 -11.44
C TYR A 32 -15.26 0.93 -10.93
N PRO A 33 -16.58 0.77 -11.21
CA PRO A 33 -17.55 1.84 -11.05
C PRO A 33 -17.68 2.34 -9.60
N TYR A 34 -17.52 1.44 -8.63
CA TYR A 34 -17.60 1.77 -7.20
C TYR A 34 -16.31 2.38 -6.62
N ALA A 35 -15.21 2.39 -7.37
CA ALA A 35 -13.99 3.11 -6.98
C ALA A 35 -14.03 4.59 -7.41
N GLY A 36 -14.95 4.96 -8.31
CA GLY A 36 -15.07 6.30 -8.88
C GLY A 36 -15.56 7.37 -7.91
N GLU A 37 -16.33 7.01 -6.87
CA GLU A 37 -16.85 7.95 -5.86
C GLU A 37 -15.73 8.63 -5.05
N TRP A 38 -14.54 8.04 -4.98
CA TRP A 38 -13.38 8.64 -4.29
C TRP A 38 -12.74 9.81 -5.04
N PHE A 39 -13.00 9.92 -6.34
CA PHE A 39 -12.45 10.95 -7.23
C PHE A 39 -13.43 12.11 -7.47
N GLU A 40 -14.40 12.28 -6.56
CA GLU A 40 -15.29 13.44 -6.60
C GLU A 40 -14.48 14.73 -6.69
N VAL A 41 -14.95 15.57 -7.58
CA VAL A 41 -14.34 16.80 -8.07
C VAL A 41 -14.09 17.79 -6.93
N LYS A 42 -12.99 17.62 -6.20
CA LYS A 42 -12.45 18.63 -5.29
C LYS A 42 -11.68 19.66 -6.11
N GLY A 43 -12.40 20.41 -6.96
CA GLY A 43 -11.84 21.58 -7.61
C GLY A 43 -11.56 22.65 -6.57
N GLU A 44 -10.36 23.22 -6.57
CA GLU A 44 -10.12 24.47 -5.85
C GLU A 44 -10.98 25.59 -6.46
N PRO A 45 -11.54 26.49 -5.66
CA PRO A 45 -12.34 27.59 -6.18
C PRO A 45 -11.50 28.44 -7.14
N GLY A 46 -11.85 28.41 -8.43
CA GLY A 46 -11.20 29.18 -9.49
C GLY A 46 -10.37 28.37 -10.49
N HIS A 47 -10.18 27.06 -10.31
CA HIS A 47 -9.53 26.21 -11.31
C HIS A 47 -10.49 25.11 -11.79
N PRO A 48 -10.58 24.85 -13.11
CA PRO A 48 -11.28 23.67 -13.58
C PRO A 48 -10.59 22.44 -12.99
N PRO A 49 -11.36 21.50 -12.43
CA PRO A 49 -10.80 20.28 -11.89
C PRO A 49 -10.05 19.50 -12.97
N PRO A 50 -8.94 18.84 -12.63
CA PRO A 50 -8.28 17.94 -13.57
C PRO A 50 -9.26 16.84 -13.99
N PRO A 51 -9.20 16.39 -15.24
CA PRO A 51 -10.09 15.36 -15.72
C PRO A 51 -9.94 14.07 -14.90
N LEU A 52 -11.04 13.31 -14.76
CA LEU A 52 -11.11 12.14 -13.88
C LEU A 52 -10.04 11.07 -14.17
N HIS A 53 -9.59 10.95 -15.43
CA HIS A 53 -8.54 10.00 -15.81
C HIS A 53 -7.18 10.38 -15.20
N GLU A 54 -6.79 11.66 -15.22
CA GLU A 54 -5.53 12.11 -14.61
C GLU A 54 -5.53 11.89 -13.10
N GLN A 55 -6.67 12.11 -12.44
CA GLN A 55 -6.79 11.86 -11.00
C GLN A 55 -6.66 10.36 -10.67
N ARG A 56 -7.27 9.49 -11.48
CA ARG A 56 -7.15 8.03 -11.35
C ARG A 56 -5.72 7.56 -11.54
N GLU A 57 -5.06 8.02 -12.59
CA GLU A 57 -3.66 7.68 -12.87
C GLU A 57 -2.74 8.12 -11.72
N GLY A 58 -2.93 9.34 -11.20
CA GLY A 58 -2.18 9.83 -10.04
C GLY A 58 -2.38 8.98 -8.79
N ALA A 59 -3.61 8.57 -8.50
CA ALA A 59 -3.90 7.70 -7.36
C ALA A 59 -3.35 6.29 -7.54
N VAL A 60 -3.44 5.71 -8.74
CA VAL A 60 -2.85 4.40 -9.05
C VAL A 60 -1.33 4.43 -8.85
N ALA A 61 -0.65 5.47 -9.34
CA ALA A 61 0.79 5.65 -9.15
C ALA A 61 1.15 5.74 -7.65
N ALA A 62 0.40 6.53 -6.88
CA ALA A 62 0.60 6.66 -5.43
C ALA A 62 0.36 5.32 -4.69
N LEU A 63 -0.67 4.57 -5.07
CA LEU A 63 -0.97 3.26 -4.49
C LEU A 63 0.16 2.27 -4.76
N TRP A 64 0.68 2.19 -5.99
CA TRP A 64 1.80 1.32 -6.32
C TRP A 64 3.10 1.72 -5.61
N SER A 65 3.36 3.02 -5.45
CA SER A 65 4.47 3.51 -4.62
C SER A 65 4.32 3.05 -3.16
N THR A 66 3.11 3.09 -2.63
CA THR A 66 2.82 2.67 -1.25
C THR A 66 2.95 1.16 -1.09
N VAL A 67 2.50 0.36 -2.07
CA VAL A 67 2.72 -1.09 -2.13
C VAL A 67 4.21 -1.41 -2.08
N ALA A 68 5.03 -0.72 -2.88
CA ALA A 68 6.49 -0.93 -2.88
C ALA A 68 7.12 -0.67 -1.50
N MET A 69 6.65 0.38 -0.80
CA MET A 69 7.12 0.70 0.55
C MET A 69 6.77 -0.39 1.57
N TYR A 70 5.51 -0.86 1.57
CA TYR A 70 5.10 -1.95 2.47
C TYR A 70 5.76 -3.29 2.12
N ALA A 71 6.02 -3.56 0.84
CA ALA A 71 6.77 -4.74 0.42
C ALA A 71 8.21 -4.71 0.97
N ALA A 72 8.89 -3.56 0.89
CA ALA A 72 10.22 -3.39 1.46
C ALA A 72 10.22 -3.57 2.98
N LEU A 73 9.25 -2.98 3.69
CA LEU A 73 9.09 -3.17 5.13
C LEU A 73 8.79 -4.64 5.51
N GLY A 74 7.99 -5.33 4.70
CA GLY A 74 7.70 -6.75 4.83
C GLY A 74 8.97 -7.60 4.70
N VAL A 75 9.82 -7.32 3.72
CA VAL A 75 11.11 -8.02 3.54
C VAL A 75 12.02 -7.82 4.74
N VAL A 76 12.21 -6.59 5.20
CA VAL A 76 13.05 -6.29 6.37
C VAL A 76 12.52 -6.98 7.64
N SER A 77 11.20 -6.95 7.84
CA SER A 77 10.54 -7.61 8.97
C SER A 77 10.66 -9.13 8.89
N GLY A 78 10.55 -9.70 7.70
CA GLY A 78 10.75 -11.12 7.44
C GLY A 78 12.17 -11.58 7.76
N ILE A 79 13.19 -10.82 7.33
CA ILE A 79 14.60 -11.11 7.65
C ILE A 79 14.82 -11.03 9.17
N SER A 80 14.25 -10.03 9.85
CA SER A 80 14.31 -9.90 11.32
C SER A 80 13.74 -11.14 12.03
N VAL A 81 12.56 -11.63 11.59
CA VAL A 81 11.96 -12.84 12.16
C VAL A 81 12.83 -14.08 11.88
N CYS A 82 13.34 -14.25 10.66
CA CYS A 82 14.20 -15.37 10.30
C CYS A 82 15.49 -15.40 11.13
N THR A 83 16.16 -14.24 11.28
CA THR A 83 17.39 -14.13 12.08
C THR A 83 17.15 -14.38 13.57
N HIS A 84 16.02 -13.93 14.13
CA HIS A 84 15.61 -14.27 15.49
C HIS A 84 15.34 -15.77 15.67
N ARG A 85 14.71 -16.42 14.68
CA ARG A 85 14.42 -17.86 14.75
C ARG A 85 15.69 -18.69 14.76
N VAL A 86 16.66 -18.36 13.89
CA VAL A 86 17.98 -19.04 13.82
C VAL A 86 18.77 -18.85 15.11
N ARG A 87 18.74 -17.65 15.71
CA ARG A 87 19.41 -17.39 16.99
C ARG A 87 18.75 -18.05 18.21
N GLY A 88 17.45 -18.34 18.16
CA GLY A 88 16.74 -19.03 19.24
C GLY A 88 16.78 -20.56 19.15
N THR A 89 17.35 -21.12 18.07
CA THR A 89 17.51 -22.57 17.88
C THR A 89 18.95 -23.07 18.08
N LEU A 90 19.89 -22.17 18.35
CA LEU A 90 21.27 -22.42 18.81
C LEU A 90 21.35 -22.19 20.32
#